data_AF-A0A061G4X8-F1
#
_entry.id   AF-A0A061G4X8-F1
#
_cell.length_a   1.000
_cell.length_b   1.000
_cell.length_c   1.000
_cell.angle_alpha   90.00
_cell.angle_beta   90.00
_cell.angle_gamma   90.00
#
_symmetry.space_group_name_H-M   'P 1'
#
loop_
_entity.id
_entity.type
_entity.pdbx_description
1 polymer ?
#
loop_
_entity_poly.entity_id
_entity_poly.type
_entity_poly.pdbx_seq_one_letter_code
_entity_poly.pdbx_strand_id
1 'polypeptide(L)'
;MNKNAGNIFVWLLILVVYEASLCAAKCKKPEELPLHEIYITNSMPHEAPVRCFRYDLTDNYLGNKWLKPREETKFQFRYELLPETTYYCTTTNGSFAAYRQSYDCAQNKVNLCEWRVHETYAELYSLIQQRWVHFDYEPVKNPTCYKDLCLRFPRGYPSHKAPCHKESSKASVPEQNALYDLSPK
;
A
#
# COMPACT_ATOMS: atom_id res chain seq x y z
N MET A 1 29.49 60.48 -33.57
CA MET A 1 29.59 59.16 -32.90
C MET A 1 28.29 58.91 -32.15
N ASN A 2 27.55 57.87 -32.53
CA ASN A 2 26.13 57.71 -32.22
C ASN A 2 25.94 56.97 -30.87
N LYS A 3 25.54 57.69 -29.81
CA LYS A 3 25.37 57.14 -28.44
C LYS A 3 24.23 56.10 -28.31
N ASN A 4 23.43 55.89 -29.35
CA ASN A 4 22.27 54.99 -29.34
C ASN A 4 22.61 53.51 -29.58
N ALA A 5 23.80 53.18 -30.10
CA ALA A 5 24.17 51.80 -30.43
C ALA A 5 24.46 50.93 -29.19
N GLY A 6 24.97 51.52 -28.10
CA GLY A 6 25.28 50.79 -26.87
C GLY A 6 24.04 50.35 -26.09
N ASN A 7 22.95 51.13 -26.15
CA ASN A 7 21.72 50.84 -25.42
C ASN A 7 20.96 49.64 -26.02
N ILE A 8 20.99 49.50 -27.34
CA ILE A 8 20.35 48.39 -28.07
C ILE A 8 21.02 47.05 -27.73
N PHE A 9 22.35 47.04 -27.60
CA PHE A 9 23.11 45.83 -27.25
C PHE A 9 22.78 45.31 -25.85
N VAL A 10 22.57 46.21 -24.88
CA VAL A 10 22.21 45.84 -23.50
C VAL A 10 20.81 45.24 -23.45
N TRP A 11 19.84 45.81 -24.17
CA TRP A 11 18.48 45.26 -24.24
C TRP A 11 18.43 43.87 -24.91
N LEU A 12 19.22 43.66 -25.97
CA LEU A 12 19.35 42.35 -26.62
C LEU A 12 19.97 41.30 -25.68
N LEU A 13 21.01 41.67 -24.92
CA LEU A 13 21.61 40.77 -23.93
C LEU A 13 20.64 40.39 -22.81
N ILE A 14 19.83 41.34 -22.33
CA ILE A 14 18.81 41.07 -21.31
C ILE A 14 17.75 40.09 -21.85
N LEU A 15 17.28 40.28 -23.08
CA LEU A 15 16.31 39.38 -23.73
C LEU A 15 16.87 37.96 -23.91
N VAL A 16 18.12 37.82 -24.36
CA VAL A 16 18.77 36.51 -24.52
C VAL A 16 18.93 35.79 -23.17
N VAL A 17 19.28 36.51 -22.10
CA VAL A 17 19.40 35.94 -20.75
C VAL A 17 18.01 35.57 -20.19
N TYR A 18 16.98 36.36 -20.45
CA TYR A 18 15.62 36.08 -20.02
C TYR A 18 15.05 34.84 -20.71
N GLU A 19 15.21 34.71 -22.03
CA GLU A 19 14.75 33.54 -22.79
C GLU A 19 15.49 32.25 -22.39
N ALA A 20 16.80 32.34 -22.13
CA ALA A 20 17.56 31.21 -21.60
C ALA A 20 17.06 30.76 -20.21
N SER A 21 16.66 31.70 -19.34
CA SER A 21 16.15 31.39 -18.01
C SER A 21 14.76 30.72 -18.02
N LEU A 22 13.90 31.11 -18.96
CA LEU A 22 12.54 30.56 -19.11
C LEU A 22 12.57 29.12 -19.67
N CYS A 23 13.56 28.80 -20.48
CA CYS A 23 13.76 27.45 -21.02
C CYS A 23 14.25 26.48 -19.94
N ALA A 24 15.12 26.94 -19.03
CA ALA A 24 15.58 26.14 -17.89
C ALA A 24 14.48 25.84 -16.85
N ALA A 25 13.51 26.76 -16.67
CA ALA A 25 12.41 26.57 -15.73
C ALA A 25 11.36 25.53 -16.19
N LYS A 26 11.25 25.27 -17.50
CA LYS A 26 10.27 24.34 -18.07
C LYS A 26 10.76 22.89 -18.22
N CYS A 27 12.03 22.63 -17.91
CA CYS A 27 12.64 21.29 -17.97
C CYS A 27 12.77 20.64 -16.58
N LYS A 28 11.88 20.94 -15.63
CA LYS A 28 11.73 20.07 -14.46
C LYS A 28 11.09 18.78 -14.94
N LYS A 29 11.89 17.71 -14.99
CA LYS A 29 11.41 16.34 -15.20
C LYS A 29 10.25 16.12 -14.21
N PRO A 30 9.08 15.62 -14.64
CA PRO A 30 8.00 15.32 -13.71
C PRO A 30 8.57 14.41 -12.62
N GLU A 31 8.31 14.77 -11.36
CA GLU A 31 8.76 14.00 -10.21
C GLU A 31 8.12 12.61 -10.30
N GLU A 32 8.94 11.61 -10.65
CA GLU A 32 8.47 10.23 -10.76
C GLU A 32 8.17 9.72 -9.36
N LEU A 33 6.90 9.39 -9.10
CA LEU A 33 6.49 8.79 -7.84
C LEU A 33 7.34 7.55 -7.52
N PRO A 34 7.75 7.36 -6.25
CA PRO A 34 8.53 6.20 -5.84
C PRO A 34 7.81 4.89 -6.21
N LEU A 35 8.59 3.90 -6.64
CA LEU A 35 8.11 2.54 -6.86
C LEU A 35 8.11 1.81 -5.53
N HIS A 36 6.97 1.23 -5.18
CA HIS A 36 6.80 0.39 -4.00
C HIS A 36 6.49 -1.05 -4.43
N GLU A 37 7.06 -1.99 -3.68
CA GLU A 37 7.02 -3.41 -4.02
C GLU A 37 6.63 -4.27 -2.81
N ILE A 38 5.76 -5.24 -3.06
CA ILE A 38 5.41 -6.30 -2.12
C ILE A 38 5.91 -7.61 -2.74
N TYR A 39 6.90 -8.24 -2.12
CA TYR A 39 7.45 -9.52 -2.54
C TYR A 39 6.88 -10.63 -1.67
N ILE A 40 6.41 -11.72 -2.29
CA ILE A 40 5.75 -12.81 -1.56
C ILE A 40 6.32 -14.15 -2.03
N THR A 41 6.83 -14.92 -1.08
CA THR A 41 7.25 -16.32 -1.24
C THR A 41 6.21 -17.24 -0.62
N ASN A 42 5.69 -18.20 -1.39
CA ASN A 42 4.81 -19.24 -0.87
C ASN A 42 5.62 -20.30 -0.09
N SER A 43 5.52 -20.30 1.24
CA SER A 43 6.17 -21.28 2.10
C SER A 43 5.25 -22.44 2.52
N MET A 44 4.01 -22.47 2.02
CA MET A 44 3.07 -23.58 2.24
C MET A 44 3.46 -24.81 1.39
N PRO A 45 3.06 -26.02 1.81
CA PRO A 45 3.31 -27.25 1.05
C PRO A 45 2.40 -27.41 -0.17
N HIS A 46 1.43 -26.51 -0.37
CA HIS A 46 0.47 -26.54 -1.46
C HIS A 46 0.42 -25.22 -2.24
N GLU A 47 -0.23 -25.25 -3.40
CA GLU A 47 -0.49 -24.04 -4.18
C GLU A 47 -1.44 -23.10 -3.41
N ALA A 48 -1.19 -21.79 -3.48
CA ALA A 48 -2.03 -20.80 -2.82
C ALA A 48 -2.28 -19.58 -3.71
N PRO A 49 -3.53 -19.08 -3.79
CA PRO A 49 -3.81 -17.80 -4.42
C PRO A 49 -3.37 -16.67 -3.48
N VAL A 50 -2.72 -15.67 -4.04
CA VAL A 50 -2.34 -14.44 -3.35
C VAL A 50 -2.95 -13.26 -4.09
N ARG A 51 -3.76 -12.47 -3.40
CA ARG A 51 -4.43 -11.28 -3.96
C ARG A 51 -4.07 -10.07 -3.13
N CYS A 52 -3.61 -9.00 -3.76
CA CYS A 52 -3.21 -7.80 -3.04
C CYS A 52 -4.06 -6.60 -3.45
N PHE A 53 -4.51 -5.82 -2.46
CA PHE A 53 -5.41 -4.70 -2.67
C PHE A 53 -5.37 -3.67 -1.53
N ARG A 54 -6.00 -2.51 -1.75
CA ARG A 54 -6.20 -1.41 -0.79
C ARG A 54 -7.72 -1.22 -0.54
N TYR A 55 -8.15 -0.47 0.48
CA TYR A 55 -9.59 -0.30 0.77
C TYR A 55 -10.18 1.07 0.40
N ASP A 56 -9.36 2.10 0.35
CA ASP A 56 -9.74 3.51 0.28
C ASP A 56 -9.69 4.12 -1.14
N LEU A 57 -9.25 3.35 -2.15
CA LEU A 57 -9.16 3.80 -3.54
C LEU A 57 -10.09 3.02 -4.46
N THR A 58 -10.57 3.68 -5.52
CA THR A 58 -11.41 3.06 -6.55
C THR A 58 -10.64 2.04 -7.40
N ASP A 59 -9.35 2.31 -7.66
CA ASP A 59 -8.39 1.39 -8.30
C ASP A 59 -7.47 0.79 -7.23
N ASN A 60 -8.05 -0.10 -6.44
CA ASN A 60 -7.39 -0.66 -5.27
C ASN A 60 -6.71 -2.01 -5.48
N TYR A 61 -6.91 -2.67 -6.62
CA TYR A 61 -6.49 -4.05 -6.82
C TYR A 61 -5.16 -4.14 -7.57
N LEU A 62 -4.15 -4.74 -6.93
CA LEU A 62 -2.83 -4.93 -7.51
C LEU A 62 -2.70 -6.21 -8.34
N GLY A 63 -3.56 -7.21 -8.11
CA GLY A 63 -3.56 -8.45 -8.87
C GLY A 63 -3.89 -9.70 -8.05
N ASN A 64 -3.97 -10.83 -8.74
CA ASN A 64 -4.10 -12.18 -8.18
C ASN A 64 -3.07 -13.09 -8.87
N LYS A 65 -2.35 -13.87 -8.08
CA LYS A 65 -1.34 -14.84 -8.54
C LYS A 65 -1.55 -16.15 -7.80
N TRP A 66 -1.51 -17.26 -8.51
CA TRP A 66 -1.44 -18.58 -7.91
C TRP A 66 0.03 -18.97 -7.81
N LEU A 67 0.49 -19.28 -6.60
CA LEU A 67 1.88 -19.59 -6.33
C LEU A 67 2.00 -21.05 -5.93
N LYS A 68 2.80 -21.81 -6.65
CA LYS A 68 3.23 -23.16 -6.26
C LYS A 68 4.08 -23.11 -4.99
N PRO A 69 4.30 -24.26 -4.31
CA PRO A 69 5.22 -24.31 -3.18
C PRO A 69 6.60 -23.75 -3.56
N ARG A 70 7.13 -22.84 -2.74
CA ARG A 70 8.39 -22.12 -2.92
C ARG A 70 8.45 -21.16 -4.11
N GLU A 71 7.32 -20.93 -4.79
CA GLU A 71 7.24 -19.92 -5.84
C GLU A 71 7.13 -18.52 -5.24
N GLU A 72 7.63 -17.54 -5.98
CA GLU A 72 7.74 -16.16 -5.55
C GLU A 72 7.07 -15.23 -6.57
N THR A 73 6.52 -14.13 -6.07
CA THR A 73 5.94 -13.10 -6.94
C THR A 73 6.09 -11.71 -6.35
N LYS A 74 5.86 -10.71 -7.19
CA LYS A 74 5.89 -9.30 -6.80
C LYS A 74 4.65 -8.56 -7.26
N PHE A 75 4.17 -7.68 -6.39
CA PHE A 75 3.13 -6.70 -6.69
C PHE A 75 3.75 -5.31 -6.59
N GLN A 76 3.56 -4.50 -7.63
CA GLN A 76 4.20 -3.19 -7.76
C GLN A 76 3.14 -2.10 -7.84
N PHE A 77 3.40 -0.96 -7.21
CA PHE A 77 2.54 0.21 -7.28
C PHE A 77 3.35 1.51 -7.13
N ARG A 78 2.80 2.62 -7.65
CA ARG A 78 3.39 3.96 -7.58
C ARG A 78 2.34 4.93 -7.08
N TYR A 79 2.39 5.27 -5.80
CA TYR A 79 1.46 6.20 -5.16
C TYR A 79 2.18 6.96 -4.06
N GLU A 80 1.71 8.18 -3.81
CA GLU A 80 2.12 8.93 -2.62
C GLU A 80 1.55 8.23 -1.37
N LEU A 81 2.43 7.84 -0.45
CA LEU A 81 2.06 7.10 0.74
C LEU A 81 1.68 8.05 1.86
N LEU A 82 0.37 8.23 2.04
CA LEU A 82 -0.17 8.87 3.24
C LEU A 82 -0.04 7.90 4.44
N PRO A 83 0.07 8.38 5.69
CA PRO A 83 0.24 7.53 6.88
C PRO A 83 -0.79 6.41 7.04
N GLU A 84 -2.02 6.63 6.57
CA GLU A 84 -3.14 5.70 6.59
C GLU A 84 -3.08 4.64 5.47
N THR A 85 -2.17 4.80 4.50
CA THR A 85 -2.05 3.89 3.35
C THR A 85 -1.64 2.50 3.81
N THR A 86 -2.56 1.55 3.61
CA THR A 86 -2.31 0.13 3.91
C THR A 86 -2.74 -0.74 2.75
N TYR A 87 -1.81 -1.49 2.18
CA TYR A 87 -2.14 -2.58 1.26
C TYR A 87 -2.22 -3.89 2.04
N TYR A 88 -3.23 -4.67 1.71
CA TYR A 88 -3.49 -5.98 2.26
C TYR A 88 -3.22 -7.02 1.18
N CYS A 89 -2.74 -8.18 1.59
CA CYS A 89 -2.75 -9.36 0.75
C CYS A 89 -3.54 -10.48 1.44
N THR A 90 -4.31 -11.22 0.66
CA THR A 90 -5.13 -12.35 1.12
C THR A 90 -4.65 -13.64 0.49
N THR A 91 -4.55 -14.69 1.30
CA THR A 91 -4.38 -16.09 0.88
C THR A 91 -5.69 -16.86 1.11
N THR A 92 -5.66 -18.18 0.94
CA THR A 92 -6.76 -19.06 1.39
C THR A 92 -6.96 -19.05 2.90
N ASN A 93 -5.91 -18.78 3.66
CA ASN A 93 -5.88 -19.00 5.11
C ASN A 93 -6.10 -17.71 5.90
N GLY A 94 -5.99 -16.55 5.26
CA GLY A 94 -6.27 -15.27 5.89
C GLY A 94 -5.73 -14.08 5.13
N SER A 95 -5.76 -12.93 5.78
CA SER A 95 -5.22 -11.66 5.27
C SER A 95 -4.07 -11.19 6.14
N PHE A 96 -3.18 -10.40 5.56
CA PHE A 96 -2.15 -9.68 6.30
C PHE A 96 -1.96 -8.31 5.66
N ALA A 97 -1.59 -7.32 6.48
CA ALA A 97 -1.25 -6.00 5.98
C ALA A 97 0.14 -6.06 5.35
N ALA A 98 0.19 -6.29 4.05
CA ALA A 98 1.41 -6.55 3.30
C ALA A 98 2.27 -5.28 3.08
N TYR A 99 1.67 -4.10 3.20
CA TYR A 99 2.39 -2.84 3.11
C TYR A 99 1.75 -1.79 4.01
N ARG A 100 2.55 -1.10 4.83
CA ARG A 100 2.16 0.05 5.64
C ARG A 100 3.29 1.06 5.65
N GLN A 101 2.96 2.35 5.63
CA GLN A 101 3.97 3.42 5.75
C GLN A 101 4.77 3.33 7.06
N SER A 102 4.19 2.74 8.10
CA SER A 102 4.85 2.51 9.39
C SER A 102 5.88 1.38 9.38
N TYR A 103 5.94 0.55 8.33
CA TYR A 103 6.93 -0.54 8.26
C TYR A 103 8.30 0.00 7.86
N ASP A 104 9.34 -0.65 8.36
CA ASP A 104 10.72 -0.31 8.04
C ASP A 104 11.04 -0.49 6.54
N CYS A 105 10.44 -1.49 5.90
CA CYS A 105 10.53 -1.69 4.44
C CYS A 105 9.98 -0.51 3.62
N ALA A 106 9.01 0.24 4.14
CA ALA A 106 8.42 1.41 3.48
C ALA A 106 9.18 2.71 3.76
N GLN A 107 9.91 2.77 4.87
CA GLN A 107 10.69 3.94 5.29
C GLN A 107 12.12 3.94 4.71
N ASN A 108 12.57 2.80 4.17
CA ASN A 108 13.88 2.66 3.57
C ASN A 108 13.85 2.98 2.07
N LYS A 109 15.00 3.35 1.50
CA LYS A 109 15.16 3.72 0.08
C LYS A 109 14.78 2.59 -0.90
N VAL A 110 14.68 1.35 -0.42
CA VAL A 110 14.37 0.17 -1.24
C VAL A 110 12.85 0.03 -1.50
N ASN A 111 12.00 0.54 -0.60
CA ASN A 111 10.53 0.47 -0.73
C ASN A 111 9.97 -0.94 -0.99
N LEU A 112 10.65 -1.98 -0.48
CA LEU A 112 10.37 -3.40 -0.75
C LEU A 112 10.02 -4.12 0.55
N CYS A 113 8.79 -4.58 0.67
CA CYS A 113 8.35 -5.42 1.79
C CYS A 113 8.34 -6.89 1.37
N GLU A 114 9.23 -7.68 1.98
CA GLU A 114 9.39 -9.11 1.68
C GLU A 114 8.61 -9.98 2.67
N TRP A 115 7.75 -10.83 2.15
CA TRP A 115 6.87 -11.69 2.92
C TRP A 115 7.09 -13.17 2.61
N ARG A 116 7.00 -14.00 3.64
CA ARG A 116 6.78 -15.44 3.54
C ARG A 116 5.40 -15.78 4.05
N VAL A 117 4.62 -16.50 3.25
CA VAL A 117 3.28 -16.95 3.65
C VAL A 117 3.33 -18.43 4.04
N HIS A 118 2.89 -18.74 5.25
CA HIS A 118 2.80 -20.09 5.81
C HIS A 118 1.34 -20.50 5.97
N GLU A 119 1.07 -21.71 6.46
CA GLU A 119 -0.31 -22.18 6.58
C GLU A 119 -1.12 -21.36 7.60
N THR A 120 -0.53 -21.01 8.74
CA THR A 120 -1.25 -20.37 9.86
C THR A 120 -0.81 -18.94 10.16
N TYR A 121 0.24 -18.44 9.50
CA TYR A 121 0.81 -17.12 9.73
C TYR A 121 1.58 -16.61 8.50
N ALA A 122 2.00 -15.36 8.55
CA ALA A 122 2.96 -14.80 7.61
C ALA A 122 4.16 -14.19 8.34
N GLU A 123 5.28 -14.05 7.65
CA GLU A 123 6.46 -13.39 8.18
C GLU A 123 6.87 -12.24 7.27
N LEU A 124 7.15 -11.07 7.85
CA LEU A 124 7.75 -9.93 7.15
C LEU A 124 9.23 -9.86 7.50
N TYR A 125 10.10 -9.67 6.51
CA TYR A 125 11.51 -9.42 6.78
C TYR A 125 11.73 -7.98 7.28
N SER A 126 12.21 -7.83 8.53
CA SER A 126 12.60 -6.53 9.07
C SER A 126 14.04 -6.21 8.68
N LEU A 127 14.22 -5.08 7.99
CA LEU A 127 15.53 -4.54 7.62
C LEU A 127 16.30 -4.03 8.84
N ILE A 128 15.60 -3.49 9.84
CA ILE A 128 16.22 -2.98 11.08
C ILE A 128 16.74 -4.15 11.93
N GLN A 129 15.92 -5.19 12.10
CA GLN A 129 16.26 -6.34 12.96
C GLN A 129 17.00 -7.45 12.23
N GLN A 130 17.11 -7.36 10.89
CA GLN A 130 17.72 -8.36 10.01
C GLN A 130 17.18 -9.78 10.23
N ARG A 131 15.86 -9.88 10.45
CA ARG A 131 15.19 -11.16 10.73
C ARG A 131 13.74 -11.15 10.27
N TRP A 132 13.18 -12.34 10.14
CA TRP A 132 11.76 -12.56 9.89
C TRP A 132 10.95 -12.28 11.16
N VAL A 133 9.91 -11.47 11.03
CA VAL A 133 8.99 -11.09 12.11
C VAL A 133 7.64 -11.73 11.82
N HIS A 134 7.13 -12.47 12.80
CA HIS A 134 5.86 -13.21 12.72
C HIS A 134 4.65 -12.26 12.78
N PHE A 135 3.65 -12.52 11.92
CA PHE A 135 2.35 -11.88 11.90
C PHE A 135 1.25 -12.92 11.78
N ASP A 136 0.33 -12.92 12.73
CA ASP A 136 -0.87 -13.73 12.63
C ASP A 136 -1.78 -13.22 11.51
N TYR A 137 -2.44 -14.15 10.84
CA TYR A 137 -3.43 -13.78 9.84
C TYR A 137 -4.65 -13.11 10.47
N GLU A 138 -5.09 -12.02 9.86
CA GLU A 138 -6.43 -11.49 10.09
C GLU A 138 -7.45 -12.34 9.31
N PRO A 139 -8.69 -12.48 9.81
CA PRO A 139 -9.77 -13.10 9.05
C PRO A 139 -9.88 -12.48 7.65
N VAL A 140 -10.22 -13.28 6.64
CA VAL A 140 -10.35 -12.80 5.25
C VAL A 140 -11.40 -11.70 5.19
N LYS A 141 -10.96 -10.44 5.19
CA LYS A 141 -11.80 -9.29 4.90
C LYS A 141 -12.07 -9.32 3.40
N ASN A 142 -13.20 -9.91 3.02
CA ASN A 142 -13.58 -10.01 1.62
C ASN A 142 -13.76 -8.58 1.06
N PRO A 143 -13.02 -8.17 0.00
CA PRO A 143 -13.12 -6.82 -0.54
C PRO A 143 -14.53 -6.48 -1.04
N THR A 144 -15.39 -7.48 -1.27
CA THR A 144 -16.80 -7.29 -1.67
C THR A 144 -17.75 -6.91 -0.53
N CYS A 145 -17.36 -7.02 0.74
CA CYS A 145 -18.25 -6.80 1.88
C CYS A 145 -17.97 -5.50 2.67
N TYR A 146 -17.46 -4.45 2.01
CA TYR A 146 -17.48 -3.10 2.60
C TYR A 146 -18.71 -2.33 2.12
N LYS A 147 -19.48 -1.86 3.12
CA LYS A 147 -20.93 -1.62 3.12
C LYS A 147 -21.48 -0.54 2.19
N ASP A 148 -20.66 0.21 1.45
CA ASP A 148 -21.14 1.31 0.61
C ASP A 148 -20.44 1.45 -0.75
N LEU A 149 -19.55 0.52 -1.13
CA LEU A 149 -18.98 0.50 -2.47
C LEU A 149 -19.23 -0.86 -3.11
N CYS A 150 -20.30 -0.92 -3.90
CA CYS A 150 -20.41 -1.85 -5.01
C CYS A 150 -19.23 -1.61 -5.97
N LEU A 151 -18.06 -2.17 -5.65
CA LEU A 151 -16.90 -2.21 -6.52
C LEU A 151 -17.35 -2.88 -7.82
N ARG A 152 -17.52 -2.07 -8.87
CA ARG A 152 -17.70 -2.58 -10.23
C ARG A 152 -16.37 -3.20 -10.65
N PHE A 153 -16.18 -4.47 -10.36
CA PHE A 153 -15.06 -5.23 -10.89
C PHE A 153 -15.12 -5.22 -12.44
N PRO A 154 -13.97 -5.16 -13.13
CA PRO A 154 -13.93 -5.28 -14.58
C PRO A 154 -14.64 -6.56 -15.08
N ARG A 155 -15.30 -6.48 -16.23
CA ARG A 155 -16.05 -7.61 -16.83
C ARG A 155 -15.12 -8.82 -16.99
N GLY A 156 -15.49 -9.95 -16.37
CA GLY A 156 -14.73 -11.22 -16.45
C GLY A 156 -14.58 -11.98 -15.12
N TYR A 157 -15.02 -11.40 -13.99
CA TYR A 157 -14.96 -12.07 -12.69
C TYR A 157 -16.15 -13.03 -12.45
N PRO A 158 -15.93 -14.25 -11.90
CA PRO A 158 -17.03 -15.13 -11.52
C PRO A 158 -17.85 -14.48 -10.38
N SER A 159 -19.12 -14.20 -10.68
CA SER A 159 -20.11 -13.74 -9.71
C SER A 159 -20.37 -14.85 -8.69
N HIS A 160 -19.79 -14.76 -7.49
CA HIS A 160 -20.17 -15.64 -6.38
C HIS A 160 -21.38 -15.06 -5.63
N LYS A 161 -22.48 -15.81 -5.64
CA LYS A 161 -23.79 -15.48 -5.02
C LYS A 161 -23.79 -15.62 -3.49
N ALA A 162 -22.80 -15.10 -2.78
CA ALA A 162 -22.83 -15.10 -1.31
C ALA A 162 -23.27 -13.72 -0.81
N PRO A 163 -24.45 -13.56 -0.18
CA PRO A 163 -24.88 -12.28 0.38
C PRO A 163 -24.05 -11.94 1.63
N CYS A 164 -23.56 -10.70 1.72
CA CYS A 164 -22.76 -10.14 2.82
C CYS A 164 -23.50 -9.99 4.17
N HIS A 165 -24.59 -10.73 4.40
CA HIS A 165 -25.33 -10.69 5.66
C HIS A 165 -25.14 -11.98 6.43
N LYS A 166 -24.02 -12.06 7.17
CA LYS A 166 -23.88 -12.87 8.39
C LYS A 166 -22.58 -12.50 9.14
N GLU A 167 -22.32 -11.21 9.29
CA GLU A 167 -21.42 -10.76 10.35
C GLU A 167 -22.24 -10.80 11.66
N SER A 168 -21.92 -11.79 12.51
CA SER A 168 -22.56 -12.01 13.81
C SER A 168 -22.44 -10.75 14.65
N SER A 169 -23.56 -10.12 14.94
CA SER A 169 -23.70 -9.12 15.99
C SER A 169 -23.34 -9.74 17.34
N LYS A 170 -22.09 -9.59 17.78
CA LYS A 170 -21.79 -9.48 19.20
C LYS A 170 -21.31 -8.07 19.46
N ALA A 171 -22.27 -7.28 19.92
CA ALA A 171 -22.14 -5.93 20.38
C ALA A 171 -21.04 -5.83 21.46
N SER A 172 -20.30 -4.74 21.35
CA SER A 172 -19.61 -4.08 22.46
C SER A 172 -20.54 -3.93 23.66
N VAL A 173 -20.09 -4.34 24.85
CA VAL A 173 -20.61 -3.83 26.11
C VAL A 173 -19.62 -2.78 26.62
N PRO A 174 -20.02 -1.51 26.80
CA PRO A 174 -19.23 -0.54 27.54
C PRO A 174 -19.65 -0.50 29.03
N GLU A 175 -18.68 -0.12 29.87
CA GLU A 175 -18.85 0.68 31.10
C GLU A 175 -19.37 -0.02 32.39
N GLN A 176 -18.53 -0.10 33.44
CA GLN A 176 -18.56 0.83 34.61
C GLN A 176 -17.78 0.29 35.84
N ASN A 177 -16.86 1.16 36.29
CA ASN A 177 -16.57 1.59 37.66
C ASN A 177 -16.14 0.61 38.76
N ALA A 178 -14.99 0.98 39.34
CA ALA A 178 -14.56 0.66 40.69
C ALA A 178 -15.63 1.03 41.74
N LEU A 179 -15.82 0.14 42.73
CA LEU A 179 -16.20 0.55 44.08
C LEU A 179 -15.75 -0.51 45.09
N TYR A 180 -15.14 -0.01 46.16
CA TYR A 180 -14.66 -0.70 47.35
C TYR A 180 -15.72 -1.60 47.98
N ASP A 181 -15.29 -2.73 48.56
CA ASP A 181 -15.99 -3.28 49.72
C ASP A 181 -15.01 -3.84 50.77
N LEU A 182 -15.00 -3.16 51.90
CA LEU A 182 -14.41 -3.56 53.17
C LEU A 182 -15.52 -4.30 53.94
N SER A 183 -15.29 -5.56 54.34
CA SER A 183 -15.74 -6.34 55.55
C SER A 183 -17.10 -6.01 56.25
N PRO A 184 -17.72 -6.88 57.09
CA PRO A 184 -17.21 -8.12 57.72
C PRO A 184 -18.24 -9.28 57.83
N LYS A 185 -17.78 -10.47 58.24
CA LYS A 185 -18.44 -11.35 59.23
C LYS A 185 -17.49 -12.43 59.73
#